data_AF-A0A151XE95-F1
#
_entry.id   AF-A0A151XE95-F1
#
_cell.length_a   1.000
_cell.length_b   1.000
_cell.length_c   1.000
_cell.angle_alpha   90.00
_cell.angle_beta   90.00
_cell.angle_gamma   90.00
#
_symmetry.space_group_name_H-M   'P 1'
#
loop_
_entity.id
_entity.type
_entity.pdbx_description
1 polymer ?
#
loop_
_entity_poly.entity_id
_entity_poly.type
_entity_poly.pdbx_seq_one_letter_code
_entity_poly.pdbx_strand_id
1 'polypeptide(L)'
;MSRDSVRYGRVPKRSRERGPEDTMATTMTTTTTTTTMAAMEMQQLTTPDTGNNNASNKNNNNNNNNNNNNNNNNTQSQNAISRVPSAAVVEADQSDADVKQLAVYDVIHQVSQAHHAHCGFTEESTRGLTRKPMIIPPASPEDPEAASSTAETVESQRIWLWQQFATRVTPSVQRVVEFAKRMPGFCELSQDDQLILIKVGFFEVWLCHISKMTTDNSMTFEDGTYFTRQQLELMYEPDFVSALMQVTSSLNAHQLTDTELGLFSAAVLLNERPGLNDVKAVQRLQDHVLEALRVQTTRPSGEGAGGTAITNVSQRIPELRALGARHANLLDWFRRNWTKLKLPPLFAEIFDIPKCEEDLQ
;
A
#
# COMPACT_ATOMS: atom_id res chain seq x y z
N MET A 1 57.42 -40.15 -48.06
CA MET A 1 56.82 -40.84 -49.24
C MET A 1 55.43 -41.29 -48.86
N SER A 2 54.47 -40.92 -49.70
CA SER A 2 53.03 -41.14 -49.57
C SER A 2 52.64 -42.62 -49.53
N ARG A 3 51.50 -42.95 -48.89
CA ARG A 3 50.55 -43.94 -49.43
C ARG A 3 49.17 -43.88 -48.78
N ASP A 4 48.23 -43.36 -49.56
CA ASP A 4 46.78 -43.55 -49.49
C ASP A 4 46.34 -45.02 -49.59
N SER A 5 45.15 -45.32 -49.04
CA SER A 5 44.12 -46.24 -49.60
C SER A 5 42.81 -46.07 -48.80
N VAL A 6 41.85 -45.26 -49.24
CA VAL A 6 40.72 -45.53 -50.17
C VAL A 6 39.65 -46.51 -49.63
N ARG A 7 38.57 -45.91 -49.07
CA ARG A 7 37.13 -45.97 -49.45
C ARG A 7 36.52 -47.31 -49.92
N TYR A 8 35.43 -47.74 -49.27
CA TYR A 8 34.18 -48.17 -49.95
C TYR A 8 32.99 -48.11 -48.97
N GLY A 9 31.88 -47.52 -49.43
CA GLY A 9 30.61 -47.45 -48.70
C GLY A 9 29.56 -48.43 -49.23
N ARG A 10 28.43 -48.55 -48.52
CA ARG A 10 27.08 -48.82 -49.04
C ARG A 10 26.01 -48.48 -47.98
N VAL A 11 25.01 -47.72 -48.41
CA VAL A 11 23.66 -47.50 -47.83
C VAL A 11 22.67 -48.21 -48.79
N PRO A 12 21.32 -48.29 -48.63
CA PRO A 12 20.39 -48.26 -47.47
C PRO A 12 19.35 -49.43 -47.50
N LYS A 13 18.46 -49.52 -46.49
CA LYS A 13 17.06 -49.92 -46.73
C LYS A 13 16.05 -49.07 -45.95
N ARG A 14 15.01 -48.69 -46.70
CA ARG A 14 13.87 -47.80 -46.43
C ARG A 14 12.69 -48.66 -45.96
N SER A 15 11.85 -48.12 -45.08
CA SER A 15 10.41 -48.46 -45.05
C SER A 15 9.61 -47.16 -44.98
N ARG A 16 8.63 -47.07 -45.87
CA ARG A 16 7.73 -45.95 -46.20
C ARG A 16 6.33 -46.39 -45.77
N GLU A 17 5.48 -45.50 -45.25
CA GLU A 17 4.26 -44.96 -45.90
C GLU A 17 3.66 -43.88 -44.96
N ARG A 18 3.52 -42.60 -45.36
CA ARG A 18 2.54 -41.89 -46.24
C ARG A 18 1.18 -41.60 -45.56
N GLY A 19 0.86 -40.30 -45.42
CA GLY A 19 -0.33 -39.69 -44.78
C GLY A 19 -1.64 -39.77 -45.57
N PRO A 20 -2.62 -38.89 -45.30
CA PRO A 20 -2.56 -37.51 -45.81
C PRO A 20 -3.05 -36.40 -44.85
N GLU A 21 -2.78 -35.16 -45.25
CA GLU A 21 -3.15 -33.87 -44.65
C GLU A 21 -4.63 -33.54 -44.82
N ASP A 22 -5.19 -32.80 -43.87
CA ASP A 22 -6.27 -31.84 -44.13
C ASP A 22 -6.00 -30.52 -43.39
N THR A 23 -6.27 -29.45 -44.14
CA THR A 23 -6.17 -28.00 -43.86
C THR A 23 -6.72 -27.52 -42.51
N MET A 24 -6.10 -26.47 -41.92
CA MET A 24 -6.79 -25.24 -41.49
C MET A 24 -5.87 -24.14 -40.90
N ALA A 25 -6.07 -22.92 -41.42
CA ALA A 25 -6.03 -21.59 -40.81
C ALA A 25 -4.92 -21.17 -39.82
N THR A 26 -4.15 -20.18 -40.27
CA THR A 26 -3.40 -19.21 -39.48
C THR A 26 -4.32 -18.39 -38.58
N THR A 27 -4.08 -18.43 -37.26
CA THR A 27 -4.54 -17.39 -36.33
C THR A 27 -3.37 -17.00 -35.42
N MET A 28 -3.03 -15.71 -35.42
CA MET A 28 -2.10 -15.12 -34.49
C MET A 28 -2.65 -15.24 -33.08
N THR A 29 -1.94 -15.92 -32.19
CA THR A 29 -2.13 -15.83 -30.74
C THR A 29 -1.13 -14.82 -30.19
N THR A 30 -1.62 -13.65 -29.83
CA THR A 30 -0.97 -12.76 -28.87
C THR A 30 -0.90 -13.47 -27.52
N THR A 31 0.30 -13.76 -27.05
CA THR A 31 0.53 -14.27 -25.70
C THR A 31 0.33 -13.11 -24.72
N THR A 32 -0.85 -13.04 -24.11
CA THR A 32 -1.09 -12.18 -22.95
C THR A 32 -0.54 -12.91 -21.74
N THR A 33 0.55 -12.43 -21.16
CA THR A 33 1.09 -12.92 -19.89
C THR A 33 0.15 -12.46 -18.77
N THR A 34 -0.83 -13.31 -18.42
CA THR A 34 -1.68 -13.11 -17.25
C THR A 34 -0.91 -13.50 -16.00
N THR A 35 -0.27 -12.53 -15.36
CA THR A 35 0.44 -12.72 -14.09
C THR A 35 -0.57 -12.99 -12.97
N THR A 36 -0.38 -14.13 -12.31
CA THR A 36 -1.22 -14.71 -11.27
C THR A 36 -1.21 -13.89 -9.98
N MET A 37 -2.13 -12.93 -9.86
CA MET A 37 -2.65 -12.43 -8.57
C MET A 37 -4.08 -12.88 -8.27
N ALA A 38 -4.66 -13.69 -9.16
CA ALA A 38 -6.03 -14.21 -9.06
C ALA A 38 -6.26 -15.23 -7.93
N ALA A 39 -5.24 -15.58 -7.13
CA ALA A 39 -5.36 -16.59 -6.07
C ALA A 39 -5.63 -16.03 -4.66
N MET A 40 -5.89 -14.72 -4.51
CA MET A 40 -6.58 -14.19 -3.33
C MET A 40 -8.07 -14.13 -3.65
N GLU A 41 -8.85 -15.09 -3.12
CA GLU A 41 -10.30 -15.16 -3.28
C GLU A 41 -10.99 -13.81 -2.99
N MET A 42 -11.39 -13.11 -4.04
CA MET A 42 -12.39 -12.05 -3.98
C MET A 42 -13.78 -12.69 -4.03
N GLN A 43 -14.27 -13.20 -2.89
CA GLN A 43 -15.66 -13.63 -2.76
C GLN A 43 -16.50 -12.53 -2.11
N GLN A 44 -17.56 -12.11 -2.82
CA GLN A 44 -18.68 -11.37 -2.26
C GLN A 44 -19.39 -12.23 -1.22
N LEU A 45 -19.41 -11.79 0.04
CA LEU A 45 -20.25 -12.42 1.06
C LEU A 45 -21.68 -11.90 0.90
N THR A 46 -22.55 -12.72 0.33
CA THR A 46 -24.00 -12.58 0.44
C THR A 46 -24.42 -12.93 1.86
N THR A 47 -25.14 -12.03 2.54
CA THR A 47 -25.78 -12.27 3.82
C THR A 47 -26.90 -13.32 3.69
N PRO A 48 -27.02 -14.29 4.62
CA PRO A 48 -28.22 -15.11 4.68
C PRO A 48 -29.31 -14.39 5.48
N ASP A 49 -30.47 -14.37 4.85
CA ASP A 49 -31.78 -14.04 5.37
C ASP A 49 -32.14 -14.96 6.56
N THR A 50 -32.70 -14.39 7.63
CA THR A 50 -33.46 -15.16 8.64
C THR A 50 -34.54 -14.27 9.24
N GLY A 51 -35.74 -14.37 8.67
CA GLY A 51 -36.97 -14.00 9.37
C GLY A 51 -37.28 -14.99 10.49
N ASN A 52 -37.82 -14.53 11.63
CA ASN A 52 -39.26 -14.52 11.88
C ASN A 52 -39.62 -14.05 13.32
N ASN A 53 -40.53 -13.07 13.38
CA ASN A 53 -41.70 -12.88 14.26
C ASN A 53 -41.65 -13.01 15.80
N ASN A 54 -42.08 -11.93 16.47
CA ASN A 54 -43.34 -11.86 17.24
C ASN A 54 -43.60 -10.39 17.64
N ALA A 55 -44.65 -9.75 17.13
CA ALA A 55 -46.05 -9.77 17.56
C ALA A 55 -46.40 -8.62 18.52
N SER A 56 -47.25 -7.73 18.00
CA SER A 56 -48.37 -7.05 18.69
C SER A 56 -48.06 -6.06 19.81
N ASN A 57 -48.27 -4.77 19.55
CA ASN A 57 -49.35 -4.08 20.25
C ASN A 57 -49.91 -2.87 19.49
N LYS A 58 -51.24 -2.79 19.47
CA LYS A 58 -52.07 -1.68 18.98
C LYS A 58 -52.10 -0.56 20.02
N ASN A 59 -52.06 0.70 19.56
CA ASN A 59 -53.04 1.75 19.91
C ASN A 59 -52.69 3.02 19.11
N ASN A 60 -53.43 3.38 18.06
CA ASN A 60 -54.70 4.12 18.01
C ASN A 60 -54.61 5.61 18.42
N ASN A 61 -54.88 6.45 17.42
CA ASN A 61 -55.52 7.79 17.46
C ASN A 61 -54.78 8.91 18.23
N ASN A 62 -54.79 10.17 17.80
CA ASN A 62 -55.75 10.85 16.95
C ASN A 62 -55.08 12.09 16.32
N ASN A 63 -55.47 12.35 15.08
CA ASN A 63 -55.31 13.63 14.41
C ASN A 63 -56.28 14.63 15.06
N ASN A 64 -55.85 15.85 15.41
CA ASN A 64 -56.66 17.00 15.02
C ASN A 64 -55.90 18.32 15.11
N ASN A 65 -56.15 19.08 14.06
CA ASN A 65 -55.60 20.36 13.70
C ASN A 65 -56.52 21.50 14.19
N ASN A 66 -56.01 22.73 14.11
CA ASN A 66 -56.71 24.03 14.18
C ASN A 66 -57.12 24.54 15.58
N ASN A 67 -57.07 25.85 15.89
CA ASN A 67 -56.87 27.02 15.05
C ASN A 67 -56.39 28.23 15.86
N ASN A 68 -55.35 28.85 15.32
CA ASN A 68 -55.22 30.26 14.95
C ASN A 68 -55.59 31.42 15.90
N ASN A 69 -54.61 32.32 15.95
CA ASN A 69 -54.58 33.60 16.63
C ASN A 69 -54.87 34.72 15.63
N ASN A 70 -55.66 35.69 16.07
CA ASN A 70 -55.61 37.13 15.80
C ASN A 70 -55.23 37.72 14.42
N ASN A 71 -56.20 38.50 13.91
CA ASN A 71 -56.14 39.94 13.59
C ASN A 71 -55.26 40.54 12.46
N ASN A 72 -56.00 41.38 11.71
CA ASN A 72 -55.68 42.70 11.13
C ASN A 72 -55.13 42.84 9.69
N ASN A 73 -56.03 43.36 8.83
CA ASN A 73 -55.94 44.62 8.05
C ASN A 73 -54.62 45.00 7.37
N ASN A 74 -54.61 45.11 6.03
CA ASN A 74 -54.94 46.34 5.27
C ASN A 74 -54.17 46.41 3.92
N THR A 75 -54.94 46.56 2.83
CA THR A 75 -54.74 47.44 1.65
C THR A 75 -53.36 47.67 1.00
N GLN A 76 -53.33 47.30 -0.29
CA GLN A 76 -53.05 48.17 -1.45
C GLN A 76 -51.59 48.30 -1.97
N SER A 77 -51.31 47.43 -2.95
CA SER A 77 -50.65 47.65 -4.26
C SER A 77 -49.52 48.67 -4.40
N GLN A 78 -48.34 48.18 -4.83
CA GLN A 78 -47.57 48.74 -5.96
C GLN A 78 -46.49 47.76 -6.47
N ASN A 79 -46.16 47.89 -7.75
CA ASN A 79 -45.38 46.98 -8.59
C ASN A 79 -43.87 46.90 -8.27
N ALA A 80 -43.32 45.74 -8.63
CA ALA A 80 -42.00 45.47 -9.23
C ALA A 80 -40.82 44.98 -8.36
N ILE A 81 -40.26 43.85 -8.85
CA ILE A 81 -39.01 43.15 -8.53
C ILE A 81 -39.05 42.26 -7.28
N SER A 82 -39.50 41.01 -7.48
CA SER A 82 -39.26 39.89 -6.56
C SER A 82 -37.75 39.62 -6.49
N ARG A 83 -37.12 40.09 -5.41
CA ARG A 83 -35.83 39.58 -4.94
C ARG A 83 -36.15 38.40 -4.04
N VAL A 84 -35.81 37.18 -4.47
CA VAL A 84 -35.96 35.95 -3.68
C VAL A 84 -35.29 36.18 -2.31
N PRO A 85 -35.93 35.82 -1.17
CA PRO A 85 -35.33 36.05 0.13
C PRO A 85 -34.05 35.21 0.26
N SER A 86 -32.98 35.86 0.74
CA SER A 86 -31.66 35.25 0.95
C SER A 86 -31.65 34.04 1.90
N ALA A 87 -32.73 33.80 2.66
CA ALA A 87 -32.81 32.72 3.65
C ALA A 87 -32.82 31.32 3.02
N ALA A 88 -33.50 31.11 1.89
CA ALA A 88 -33.55 29.80 1.22
C ALA A 88 -32.21 29.40 0.59
N VAL A 89 -31.41 30.39 0.17
CA VAL A 89 -30.04 30.15 -0.34
C VAL A 89 -29.10 29.82 0.81
N VAL A 90 -29.25 30.48 1.97
CA VAL A 90 -28.40 30.24 3.16
C VAL A 90 -28.68 28.89 3.80
N GLU A 91 -29.94 28.43 3.88
CA GLU A 91 -30.27 27.10 4.41
C GLU A 91 -29.75 25.96 3.51
N ALA A 92 -29.86 26.11 2.18
CA ALA A 92 -29.31 25.14 1.23
C ALA A 92 -27.78 25.06 1.30
N ASP A 93 -27.10 26.20 1.39
CA ASP A 93 -25.63 26.30 1.47
C ASP A 93 -25.10 25.72 2.80
N GLN A 94 -25.82 25.92 3.92
CA GLN A 94 -25.49 25.31 5.20
C GLN A 94 -25.66 23.79 5.17
N SER A 95 -26.73 23.28 4.55
CA SER A 95 -26.95 21.83 4.43
C SER A 95 -25.89 21.13 3.58
N ASP A 96 -25.40 21.78 2.52
CA ASP A 96 -24.33 21.23 1.68
C ASP A 96 -22.97 21.24 2.40
N ALA A 97 -22.71 22.29 3.21
CA ALA A 97 -21.52 22.37 4.06
C ALA A 97 -21.52 21.27 5.14
N ASP A 98 -22.66 21.01 5.79
CA ASP A 98 -22.79 19.97 6.81
C ASP A 98 -22.59 18.56 6.23
N VAL A 99 -23.11 18.31 5.02
CA VAL A 99 -22.92 17.03 4.30
C VAL A 99 -21.45 16.83 3.93
N LYS A 100 -20.78 17.86 3.42
CA LYS A 100 -19.33 17.80 3.12
C LYS A 100 -18.50 17.55 4.37
N GLN A 101 -18.83 18.20 5.48
CA GLN A 101 -18.14 18.02 6.75
C GLN A 101 -18.34 16.59 7.28
N LEU A 102 -19.55 16.04 7.19
CA LEU A 102 -19.83 14.66 7.57
C LEU A 102 -19.00 13.65 6.74
N ALA A 103 -18.93 13.85 5.42
CA ALA A 103 -18.14 13.00 4.53
C ALA A 103 -16.64 13.00 4.90
N VAL A 104 -16.08 14.16 5.30
CA VAL A 104 -14.69 14.24 5.77
C VAL A 104 -14.49 13.44 7.06
N TYR A 105 -15.41 13.53 8.02
CA TYR A 105 -15.32 12.74 9.25
C TYR A 105 -15.47 11.24 9.00
N ASP A 106 -16.29 10.83 8.04
CA ASP A 106 -16.41 9.43 7.65
C ASP A 106 -15.10 8.90 7.05
N VAL A 107 -14.38 9.71 6.27
CA VAL A 107 -13.03 9.36 5.78
C VAL A 107 -12.06 9.22 6.94
N ILE A 108 -12.02 10.18 7.88
CA ILE A 108 -11.17 10.13 9.08
C ILE A 108 -11.46 8.83 9.85
N HIS A 109 -12.73 8.53 10.10
CA HIS A 109 -13.14 7.38 10.88
C HIS A 109 -12.79 6.05 10.21
N GLN A 110 -13.06 5.90 8.91
CA GLN A 110 -12.78 4.67 8.18
C GLN A 110 -11.27 4.42 8.03
N VAL A 111 -10.49 5.44 7.67
CA VAL A 111 -9.03 5.30 7.52
C VAL A 111 -8.37 5.06 8.89
N SER A 112 -8.84 5.72 9.95
CA SER A 112 -8.37 5.46 11.31
C SER A 112 -8.59 4.00 11.71
N GLN A 113 -9.80 3.47 11.52
CA GLN A 113 -10.09 2.07 11.83
C GLN A 113 -9.26 1.11 10.99
N ALA A 114 -9.11 1.38 9.69
CA ALA A 114 -8.28 0.58 8.81
C ALA A 114 -6.83 0.54 9.30
N HIS A 115 -6.26 1.69 9.69
CA HIS A 115 -4.90 1.77 10.20
C HIS A 115 -4.75 1.01 11.51
N HIS A 116 -5.65 1.18 12.48
CA HIS A 116 -5.58 0.46 13.76
C HIS A 116 -5.70 -1.06 13.58
N ALA A 117 -6.51 -1.51 12.63
CA ALA A 117 -6.70 -2.94 12.37
C ALA A 117 -5.52 -3.58 11.59
N HIS A 118 -4.82 -2.80 10.75
CA HIS A 118 -3.85 -3.35 9.77
C HIS A 118 -2.48 -2.71 9.81
N CYS A 119 -2.13 -1.92 10.83
CA CYS A 119 -0.77 -1.46 11.07
C CYS A 119 -0.18 -2.20 12.27
N GLY A 120 0.93 -2.92 12.06
CA GLY A 120 1.62 -3.61 13.16
C GLY A 120 2.47 -2.70 14.04
N PHE A 121 2.43 -1.38 13.79
CA PHE A 121 3.26 -0.38 14.45
C PHE A 121 2.44 0.71 15.16
N THR A 122 1.16 0.44 15.46
CA THR A 122 0.35 1.32 16.31
C THR A 122 0.97 1.47 17.70
N GLU A 123 0.59 2.52 18.42
CA GLU A 123 1.02 2.73 19.81
C GLU A 123 0.67 1.54 20.69
N GLU A 124 -0.49 0.92 20.48
CA GLU A 124 -0.88 -0.31 21.17
C GLU A 124 0.02 -1.49 20.81
N SER A 125 0.32 -1.70 19.53
CA SER A 125 1.13 -2.83 19.05
C SER A 125 2.59 -2.75 19.50
N THR A 126 3.11 -1.53 19.64
CA THR A 126 4.52 -1.28 20.00
C THR A 126 4.73 -1.12 21.50
N ARG A 127 3.67 -0.91 22.28
CA ARG A 127 3.73 -0.75 23.74
C ARG A 127 4.29 -2.00 24.41
N GLY A 128 5.43 -1.84 25.09
CA GLY A 128 6.07 -2.94 25.82
C GLY A 128 6.81 -3.95 24.93
N LEU A 129 7.04 -3.64 23.66
CA LEU A 129 7.79 -4.49 22.75
C LEU A 129 9.23 -4.72 23.25
N THR A 130 9.61 -5.97 23.48
CA THR A 130 10.96 -6.33 23.90
C THR A 130 11.91 -6.34 22.71
N ARG A 131 12.91 -5.45 22.74
CA ARG A 131 13.89 -5.32 21.65
C ARG A 131 14.97 -6.40 21.74
N LYS A 132 15.30 -7.04 20.62
CA LYS A 132 16.39 -8.02 20.48
C LYS A 132 17.24 -7.72 19.24
N PRO A 133 18.57 -7.85 19.30
CA PRO A 133 19.42 -7.57 18.13
C PRO A 133 19.23 -8.62 17.04
N MET A 134 19.38 -8.19 15.78
CA MET A 134 19.66 -9.11 14.68
C MET A 134 21.08 -9.67 14.84
N ILE A 135 21.20 -10.98 15.04
CA ILE A 135 22.48 -11.66 15.24
C ILE A 135 22.88 -12.37 13.96
N ILE A 136 23.96 -11.93 13.33
CA ILE A 136 24.55 -12.61 12.18
C ILE A 136 25.22 -13.91 12.69
N PRO A 137 24.90 -15.09 12.13
CA PRO A 137 25.54 -16.33 12.52
C PRO A 137 27.05 -16.27 12.30
N PRO A 138 27.86 -16.90 13.17
CA PRO A 138 29.27 -17.09 12.87
C PRO A 138 29.41 -17.93 11.59
N ALA A 139 30.46 -17.67 10.81
CA ALA A 139 30.77 -18.52 9.66
C ALA A 139 30.89 -19.98 10.10
N SER A 140 30.20 -20.89 9.40
CA SER A 140 30.22 -22.31 9.75
C SER A 140 31.64 -22.86 9.59
N PRO A 141 32.19 -23.60 10.58
CA PRO A 141 33.56 -24.12 10.53
C PRO A 141 33.77 -25.33 9.60
N GLU A 142 32.80 -25.69 8.76
CA GLU A 142 32.77 -26.97 8.03
C GLU A 142 33.57 -27.02 6.72
N ASP A 143 34.35 -26.01 6.36
CA ASP A 143 35.37 -26.13 5.30
C ASP A 143 36.70 -25.48 5.71
N PRO A 144 37.67 -26.24 6.24
CA PRO A 144 38.99 -25.74 6.64
C PRO A 144 39.90 -25.30 5.48
N GLU A 145 39.47 -25.49 4.22
CA GLU A 145 40.33 -25.30 3.04
C GLU A 145 40.00 -24.05 2.20
N ALA A 146 38.92 -23.34 2.52
CA ALA A 146 38.66 -22.03 1.91
C ALA A 146 39.10 -20.93 2.87
N ALA A 147 40.26 -20.35 2.62
CA ALA A 147 40.54 -18.98 3.05
C ALA A 147 39.55 -18.06 2.31
N SER A 148 38.28 -18.04 2.77
CA SER A 148 37.27 -17.19 2.16
C SER A 148 37.76 -15.76 2.26
N SER A 149 37.82 -15.09 1.10
CA SER A 149 38.24 -13.70 1.07
C SER A 149 37.31 -12.87 1.97
N THR A 150 37.82 -11.79 2.54
CA THR A 150 36.98 -10.84 3.31
C THR A 150 35.75 -10.39 2.50
N ALA A 151 35.86 -10.32 1.17
CA ALA A 151 34.77 -9.98 0.27
C ALA A 151 33.65 -11.04 0.23
N GLU A 152 33.99 -12.32 0.12
CA GLU A 152 33.01 -13.43 0.10
C GLU A 152 32.26 -13.56 1.43
N THR A 153 32.97 -13.34 2.54
CA THR A 153 32.36 -13.32 3.88
C THR A 153 31.35 -12.18 4.00
N VAL A 154 31.69 -10.98 3.52
CA VAL A 154 30.79 -9.81 3.52
C VAL A 154 29.58 -10.05 2.61
N GLU A 155 29.77 -10.63 1.42
CA GLU A 155 28.64 -10.95 0.52
C GLU A 155 27.69 -11.96 1.16
N SER A 156 28.22 -12.99 1.81
CA SER A 156 27.42 -14.01 2.52
C SER A 156 26.61 -13.40 3.66
N GLN A 157 27.22 -12.51 4.45
CA GLN A 157 26.52 -11.76 5.50
C GLN A 157 25.43 -10.85 4.94
N ARG A 158 25.71 -10.14 3.84
CA ARG A 158 24.74 -9.29 3.14
C ARG A 158 23.53 -10.09 2.67
N ILE A 159 23.74 -11.23 2.01
CA ILE A 159 22.68 -12.14 1.56
C ILE A 159 21.83 -12.61 2.74
N TRP A 160 22.46 -13.04 3.82
CA TRP A 160 21.76 -13.51 5.01
C TRP A 160 20.89 -12.41 5.64
N LEU A 161 21.46 -11.20 5.81
CA LEU A 161 20.73 -10.05 6.34
C LEU A 161 19.51 -9.72 5.47
N TRP A 162 19.67 -9.74 4.15
CA TRP A 162 18.58 -9.47 3.22
C TRP A 162 17.44 -10.47 3.34
N GLN A 163 17.74 -11.77 3.48
CA GLN A 163 16.72 -12.79 3.69
C GLN A 163 15.97 -12.57 5.00
N GLN A 164 16.68 -12.20 6.07
CA GLN A 164 16.06 -11.90 7.36
C GLN A 164 15.22 -10.62 7.35
N PHE A 165 15.65 -9.61 6.58
CA PHE A 165 14.92 -8.37 6.37
C PHE A 165 13.63 -8.63 5.59
N ALA A 166 13.73 -9.31 4.44
CA ALA A 166 12.59 -9.65 3.59
C ALA A 166 11.53 -10.47 4.34
N THR A 167 11.96 -11.44 5.16
CA THR A 167 11.07 -12.24 6.01
C THR A 167 10.23 -11.36 6.96
N ARG A 168 10.82 -10.30 7.51
CA ARG A 168 10.14 -9.41 8.46
C ARG A 168 9.30 -8.31 7.81
N VAL A 169 9.63 -7.92 6.58
CA VAL A 169 8.81 -7.00 5.79
C VAL A 169 7.56 -7.71 5.23
N THR A 170 7.65 -9.02 4.96
CA THR A 170 6.58 -9.78 4.28
C THR A 170 5.20 -9.66 4.95
N PRO A 171 5.05 -9.77 6.29
CA PRO A 171 3.75 -9.61 6.94
C PRO A 171 3.14 -8.21 6.74
N SER A 172 3.98 -7.18 6.60
CA SER A 172 3.51 -5.82 6.30
C SER A 172 2.91 -5.70 4.91
N VAL A 173 3.29 -6.54 3.94
CA VAL A 173 2.70 -6.53 2.58
C VAL A 173 1.21 -6.84 2.66
N GLN A 174 0.84 -7.93 3.35
CA GLN A 174 -0.55 -8.33 3.53
C GLN A 174 -1.35 -7.27 4.28
N ARG A 175 -0.75 -6.70 5.32
CA ARG A 175 -1.33 -5.62 6.11
C ARG A 175 -1.60 -4.35 5.28
N VAL A 176 -0.68 -3.94 4.42
CA VAL A 176 -0.87 -2.77 3.53
C VAL A 176 -1.98 -3.04 2.51
N VAL A 177 -2.09 -4.26 1.96
CA VAL A 177 -3.20 -4.65 1.08
C VAL A 177 -4.54 -4.56 1.81
N GLU A 178 -4.62 -5.09 3.04
CA GLU A 178 -5.85 -5.07 3.84
C GLU A 178 -6.22 -3.67 4.35
N PHE A 179 -5.22 -2.83 4.63
CA PHE A 179 -5.40 -1.41 4.88
C PHE A 179 -6.02 -0.72 3.66
N ALA A 180 -5.45 -0.92 2.47
CA ALA A 180 -5.89 -0.29 1.24
C ALA A 180 -7.35 -0.62 0.91
N LYS A 181 -7.74 -1.89 1.02
CA LYS A 181 -9.12 -2.37 0.77
C LYS A 181 -10.17 -1.73 1.68
N ARG A 182 -9.77 -1.22 2.85
CA ARG A 182 -10.67 -0.59 3.83
C ARG A 182 -10.74 0.92 3.67
N MET A 183 -9.92 1.52 2.80
CA MET A 183 -10.01 2.94 2.50
C MET A 183 -11.25 3.21 1.64
N PRO A 184 -12.02 4.27 1.94
CA PRO A 184 -13.20 4.62 1.15
C PRO A 184 -12.82 4.90 -0.31
N GLY A 185 -13.53 4.26 -1.24
CA GLY A 185 -13.34 4.41 -2.69
C GLY A 185 -12.16 3.64 -3.30
N PHE A 186 -11.25 3.04 -2.52
CA PHE A 186 -10.09 2.34 -3.10
C PHE A 186 -10.51 1.12 -3.94
N CYS A 187 -11.47 0.33 -3.44
CA CYS A 187 -11.99 -0.84 -4.15
C CYS A 187 -12.82 -0.50 -5.39
N GLU A 188 -13.17 0.77 -5.59
CA GLU A 188 -13.88 1.26 -6.79
C GLU A 188 -12.92 1.56 -7.96
N LEU A 189 -11.62 1.65 -7.69
CA LEU A 189 -10.58 1.74 -8.72
C LEU A 189 -10.48 0.42 -9.50
N SER A 190 -9.95 0.48 -10.72
CA SER A 190 -9.64 -0.73 -11.50
C SER A 190 -8.64 -1.63 -10.75
N GLN A 191 -8.72 -2.95 -10.95
CA GLN A 191 -7.78 -3.88 -10.31
C GLN A 191 -6.32 -3.57 -10.67
N ASP A 192 -6.08 -3.16 -11.92
CA ASP A 192 -4.76 -2.75 -12.39
C ASP A 192 -4.26 -1.51 -11.63
N ASP A 193 -5.11 -0.50 -11.43
CA ASP A 193 -4.74 0.71 -10.68
C ASP A 193 -4.50 0.40 -9.20
N GLN A 194 -5.36 -0.42 -8.57
CA GLN A 194 -5.15 -0.88 -7.19
C GLN A 194 -3.80 -1.58 -7.05
N LEU A 195 -3.46 -2.43 -8.03
CA LEU A 195 -2.21 -3.17 -8.03
C LEU A 195 -0.99 -2.24 -8.19
N ILE A 196 -1.05 -1.30 -9.12
CA ILE A 196 0.02 -0.31 -9.35
C ILE A 196 0.25 0.52 -8.08
N LEU A 197 -0.82 1.02 -7.45
CA LEU A 197 -0.72 1.81 -6.23
C LEU A 197 -0.05 1.01 -5.10
N ILE A 198 -0.47 -0.23 -4.89
CA ILE A 198 0.09 -1.09 -3.85
C ILE A 198 1.55 -1.44 -4.15
N LYS A 199 1.88 -1.95 -5.33
CA LYS A 199 3.26 -2.33 -5.67
C LYS A 199 4.22 -1.16 -5.58
N VAL A 200 3.89 -0.04 -6.20
CA VAL A 200 4.80 1.12 -6.28
C VAL A 200 4.83 1.87 -4.95
N GLY A 201 3.71 1.95 -4.23
CA GLY A 201 3.60 2.67 -2.96
C GLY A 201 4.00 1.87 -1.72
N PHE A 202 4.14 0.54 -1.81
CA PHE A 202 4.32 -0.33 -0.64
C PHE A 202 5.49 0.09 0.25
N PHE A 203 6.68 0.29 -0.33
CA PHE A 203 7.86 0.67 0.45
C PHE A 203 7.65 1.99 1.20
N GLU A 204 7.02 2.96 0.55
CA GLU A 204 6.76 4.28 1.13
C GLU A 204 5.80 4.17 2.33
N VAL A 205 4.68 3.46 2.15
CA VAL A 205 3.69 3.21 3.22
C VAL A 205 4.30 2.40 4.37
N TRP A 206 5.04 1.33 4.05
CA TRP A 206 5.72 0.53 5.05
C TRP A 206 6.73 1.36 5.86
N LEU A 207 7.46 2.25 5.20
CA LEU A 207 8.42 3.13 5.86
C LEU A 207 7.72 4.14 6.79
N CYS A 208 6.55 4.67 6.41
CA CYS A 208 5.72 5.47 7.32
C CYS A 208 5.35 4.70 8.58
N HIS A 209 4.91 3.45 8.45
CA HIS A 209 4.47 2.65 9.59
C HIS A 209 5.62 2.32 10.54
N ILE A 210 6.78 1.90 10.02
CA ILE A 210 7.95 1.55 10.85
C ILE A 210 8.72 2.79 11.35
N SER A 211 8.36 4.02 10.92
CA SER A 211 9.12 5.22 11.28
C SER A 211 9.20 5.41 12.79
N LYS A 212 8.09 5.20 13.52
CA LYS A 212 8.04 5.30 15.00
C LYS A 212 8.99 4.31 15.69
N MET A 213 9.35 3.22 15.02
CA MET A 213 10.27 2.18 15.50
C MET A 213 11.69 2.29 14.92
N THR A 214 11.97 3.40 14.25
CA THR A 214 13.26 3.72 13.64
C THR A 214 13.91 4.88 14.38
N THR A 215 15.18 4.69 14.73
CA THR A 215 16.06 5.70 15.33
C THR A 215 17.27 5.88 14.43
N ASP A 216 18.06 6.93 14.66
CA ASP A 216 19.29 7.18 13.89
C ASP A 216 20.25 5.97 13.86
N ASN A 217 20.17 5.07 14.85
CA ASN A 217 21.07 3.94 15.00
C ASN A 217 20.45 2.58 14.68
N SER A 218 19.13 2.47 14.51
CA SER A 218 18.48 1.17 14.34
C SER A 218 17.05 1.24 13.81
N MET A 219 16.61 0.17 13.17
CA MET A 219 15.22 -0.05 12.76
C MET A 219 14.68 -1.30 13.45
N THR A 220 13.57 -1.19 14.18
CA THR A 220 12.99 -2.28 14.96
C THR A 220 11.69 -2.78 14.32
N PHE A 221 11.61 -4.09 14.06
CA PHE A 221 10.46 -4.76 13.48
C PHE A 221 9.45 -5.20 14.56
N GLU A 222 8.26 -5.61 14.11
CA GLU A 222 7.13 -6.00 14.96
C GLU A 222 7.43 -7.19 15.89
N ASP A 223 8.39 -8.06 15.53
CA ASP A 223 8.83 -9.19 16.37
C ASP A 223 9.86 -8.77 17.45
N GLY A 224 10.12 -7.47 17.57
CA GLY A 224 11.12 -6.87 18.45
C GLY A 224 12.55 -6.95 17.91
N THR A 225 12.79 -7.63 16.79
CA THR A 225 14.13 -7.69 16.21
C THR A 225 14.51 -6.35 15.61
N TYR A 226 15.68 -5.83 15.98
CA TYR A 226 16.22 -4.62 15.37
C TYR A 226 17.46 -4.89 14.52
N PHE A 227 17.55 -4.18 13.40
CA PHE A 227 18.75 -4.05 12.60
C PHE A 227 19.48 -2.77 13.01
N THR A 228 20.80 -2.83 13.20
CA THR A 228 21.62 -1.64 13.43
C THR A 228 21.80 -0.86 12.13
N ARG A 229 22.12 0.43 12.24
CA ARG A 229 22.54 1.26 11.10
C ARG A 229 23.63 0.57 10.28
N GLN A 230 24.65 0.03 10.95
CA GLN A 230 25.74 -0.71 10.29
C GLN A 230 25.23 -1.93 9.49
N GLN A 231 24.26 -2.68 10.02
CA GLN A 231 23.67 -3.82 9.31
C GLN A 231 22.83 -3.38 8.11
N LEU A 232 22.12 -2.25 8.23
CA LEU A 232 21.43 -1.65 7.09
C LEU A 232 22.44 -1.19 6.03
N GLU A 233 23.59 -0.65 6.42
CA GLU A 233 24.68 -0.23 5.51
C GLU A 233 25.44 -1.42 4.88
N LEU A 234 25.30 -2.63 5.41
CA LEU A 234 25.76 -3.84 4.72
C LEU A 234 24.79 -4.28 3.61
N MET A 235 23.49 -3.98 3.76
CA MET A 235 22.45 -4.32 2.79
C MET A 235 22.32 -3.25 1.70
N TYR A 236 22.28 -2.00 2.11
CA TYR A 236 22.06 -0.80 1.31
C TYR A 236 23.30 0.11 1.30
N GLU A 237 23.38 1.00 0.32
CA GLU A 237 24.43 2.03 0.28
C GLU A 237 24.33 3.00 1.48
N PRO A 238 25.46 3.45 2.08
CA PRO A 238 25.45 4.35 3.25
C PRO A 238 24.65 5.64 3.06
N ASP A 239 24.70 6.24 1.88
CA ASP A 239 23.94 7.44 1.53
C ASP A 239 22.43 7.17 1.44
N PHE A 240 22.02 5.94 1.15
CA PHE A 240 20.61 5.54 1.18
C PHE A 240 20.15 5.37 2.61
N VAL A 241 20.92 4.67 3.45
CA VAL A 241 20.61 4.49 4.87
C VAL A 241 20.51 5.83 5.58
N SER A 242 21.44 6.76 5.31
CA SER A 242 21.41 8.10 5.90
C SER A 242 20.16 8.88 5.51
N ALA A 243 19.76 8.84 4.24
CA ALA A 243 18.54 9.48 3.78
C ALA A 243 17.27 8.81 4.35
N LEU A 244 17.27 7.49 4.49
CA LEU A 244 16.20 6.74 5.13
C LEU A 244 16.01 7.18 6.58
N MET A 245 17.09 7.25 7.37
CA MET A 245 17.03 7.70 8.75
C MET A 245 16.56 9.15 8.85
N GLN A 246 17.02 10.03 7.96
CA GLN A 246 16.60 11.42 7.90
C GLN A 246 15.10 11.57 7.60
N VAL A 247 14.57 10.82 6.64
CA VAL A 247 13.13 10.83 6.30
C VAL A 247 12.31 10.33 7.49
N THR A 248 12.70 9.23 8.14
CA THR A 248 11.98 8.72 9.32
C THR A 248 12.04 9.69 10.51
N SER A 249 13.20 10.30 10.75
CA SER A 249 13.39 11.28 11.83
C SER A 249 12.56 12.55 11.57
N SER A 250 12.56 13.06 10.33
CA SER A 250 11.73 14.18 9.92
C SER A 250 10.24 13.88 10.06
N LEU A 251 9.79 12.67 9.72
CA LEU A 251 8.39 12.27 9.89
C LEU A 251 8.02 12.18 11.37
N ASN A 252 8.87 11.56 12.20
CA ASN A 252 8.64 11.42 13.64
C ASN A 252 8.59 12.77 14.38
N ALA A 253 9.27 13.79 13.88
CA ALA A 253 9.23 15.14 14.45
C ALA A 253 7.81 15.77 14.42
N HIS A 254 6.93 15.30 13.52
CA HIS A 254 5.53 15.72 13.49
C HIS A 254 4.68 15.09 14.61
N GLN A 255 5.18 14.07 15.31
CA GLN A 255 4.48 13.39 16.42
C GLN A 255 3.04 12.98 16.07
N LEU A 256 2.87 12.42 14.86
CA LEU A 256 1.55 12.01 14.38
C LEU A 256 0.93 10.95 15.30
N THR A 257 -0.33 11.18 15.67
CA THR A 257 -1.18 10.14 16.26
C THR A 257 -1.39 9.01 15.24
N ASP A 258 -1.82 7.82 15.70
CA ASP A 258 -2.09 6.68 14.80
C ASP A 258 -3.17 7.01 13.75
N THR A 259 -4.15 7.86 14.10
CA THR A 259 -5.15 8.33 13.13
C THR A 259 -4.53 9.21 12.04
N GLU A 260 -3.68 10.16 12.42
CA GLU A 260 -3.00 11.03 11.46
C GLU A 260 -1.99 10.28 10.60
N LEU A 261 -1.27 9.31 11.18
CA LEU A 261 -0.36 8.43 10.44
C LEU A 261 -1.12 7.56 9.44
N GLY A 262 -2.31 7.05 9.80
CA GLY A 262 -3.19 6.34 8.88
C GLY A 262 -3.62 7.19 7.69
N LEU A 263 -4.09 8.42 7.95
CA LEU A 263 -4.47 9.37 6.89
C LEU A 263 -3.29 9.77 6.01
N PHE A 264 -2.12 10.03 6.61
CA PHE A 264 -0.90 10.30 5.85
C PHE A 264 -0.49 9.12 4.97
N SER A 265 -0.55 7.90 5.49
CA SER A 265 -0.20 6.68 4.77
C SER A 265 -1.17 6.40 3.61
N ALA A 266 -2.48 6.67 3.80
CA ALA A 266 -3.46 6.62 2.72
C ALA A 266 -3.16 7.64 1.61
N ALA A 267 -2.78 8.87 1.96
CA ALA A 267 -2.39 9.89 0.98
C ALA A 267 -1.11 9.52 0.21
N VAL A 268 -0.14 8.87 0.88
CA VAL A 268 1.07 8.32 0.25
C VAL A 268 0.74 7.19 -0.72
N LEU A 269 -0.16 6.29 -0.33
CA LEU A 269 -0.59 5.17 -1.17
C LEU A 269 -1.32 5.66 -2.43
N LEU A 270 -2.23 6.63 -2.29
CA LEU A 270 -3.05 7.23 -3.35
C LEU A 270 -2.30 8.27 -4.21
N ASN A 271 -0.98 8.28 -4.19
CA ASN A 271 -0.19 9.21 -5.00
C ASN A 271 -0.14 8.77 -6.46
N GLU A 272 -0.04 9.73 -7.38
CA GLU A 272 0.06 9.44 -8.82
C GLU A 272 1.27 8.55 -9.11
N ARG A 273 1.02 7.43 -9.80
CA ARG A 273 2.02 6.44 -10.21
C ARG A 273 2.04 6.29 -11.74
N PRO A 274 3.21 6.00 -12.34
CA PRO A 274 3.28 5.64 -13.75
C PRO A 274 2.42 4.41 -14.06
N GLY A 275 1.68 4.44 -15.17
CA GLY A 275 0.87 3.31 -15.65
C GLY A 275 -0.58 3.28 -15.19
N LEU A 276 -1.03 4.23 -14.35
CA LEU A 276 -2.44 4.32 -13.94
C LEU A 276 -3.36 4.59 -15.13
N ASN A 277 -4.50 3.91 -15.14
CA ASN A 277 -5.57 4.05 -16.12
C ASN A 277 -6.45 5.27 -15.81
N ASP A 278 -6.93 5.40 -14.56
CA ASP A 278 -7.74 6.55 -14.13
C ASP A 278 -7.03 7.42 -13.08
N VAL A 279 -6.06 8.21 -13.55
CA VAL A 279 -5.32 9.17 -12.73
C VAL A 279 -6.26 10.14 -11.99
N LYS A 280 -7.41 10.52 -12.60
CA LYS A 280 -8.35 11.47 -12.00
C LYS A 280 -9.15 10.85 -10.86
N ALA A 281 -9.52 9.57 -10.94
CA ALA A 281 -10.13 8.87 -9.83
C ALA A 281 -9.17 8.78 -8.64
N VAL A 282 -7.91 8.39 -8.88
CA VAL A 282 -6.89 8.32 -7.84
C VAL A 282 -6.65 9.68 -7.19
N GLN A 283 -6.50 10.75 -7.98
CA GLN A 283 -6.31 12.11 -7.45
C GLN A 283 -7.49 12.56 -6.57
N ARG A 284 -8.73 12.29 -6.98
CA ARG A 284 -9.92 12.63 -6.17
C ARG A 284 -9.92 11.93 -4.82
N LEU A 285 -9.54 10.65 -4.78
CA LEU A 285 -9.42 9.91 -3.52
C LEU A 285 -8.30 10.50 -2.66
N GLN A 286 -7.15 10.83 -3.25
CA GLN A 286 -6.05 11.46 -2.53
C GLN A 286 -6.46 12.82 -1.94
N ASP A 287 -7.18 13.65 -2.70
CA ASP A 287 -7.66 14.96 -2.26
C ASP A 287 -8.60 14.84 -1.05
N HIS A 288 -9.52 13.88 -1.06
CA HIS A 288 -10.40 13.61 0.08
C HIS A 288 -9.61 13.21 1.35
N VAL A 289 -8.60 12.36 1.20
CA VAL A 289 -7.75 11.93 2.32
C VAL A 289 -6.87 13.07 2.83
N LEU A 290 -6.32 13.90 1.94
CA LEU A 290 -5.52 15.07 2.30
C LEU A 290 -6.37 16.12 3.04
N GLU A 291 -7.62 16.32 2.64
CA GLU A 291 -8.54 17.19 3.36
C GLU A 291 -8.90 16.63 4.74
N ALA A 292 -9.16 15.32 4.83
CA ALA A 292 -9.36 14.63 6.11
C ALA A 292 -8.14 14.77 7.05
N LEU A 293 -6.93 14.62 6.53
CA LEU A 293 -5.69 14.84 7.28
C LEU A 293 -5.57 16.29 7.76
N ARG A 294 -5.91 17.27 6.91
CA ARG A 294 -5.89 18.69 7.26
C ARG A 294 -6.89 19.00 8.38
N VAL A 295 -8.10 18.46 8.31
CA VAL A 295 -9.13 18.64 9.35
C VAL A 295 -8.71 17.97 10.66
N GLN A 296 -8.13 16.77 10.60
CA GLN A 296 -7.69 16.05 11.80
C GLN A 296 -6.53 16.77 12.51
N THR A 297 -5.53 17.24 11.77
CA THR A 297 -4.33 17.92 12.31
C THR A 297 -4.59 19.35 12.80
N THR A 298 -5.69 19.99 12.36
CA THR A 298 -6.10 21.33 12.81
C THR A 298 -7.03 21.31 14.02
N ARG A 299 -7.47 20.12 14.44
CA ARG A 299 -8.31 19.96 15.62
C ARG A 299 -7.53 20.30 16.89
N PRO A 300 -8.07 21.10 17.82
CA PRO A 300 -7.44 21.30 19.12
C PRO A 300 -7.40 19.95 19.85
N SER A 301 -6.21 19.36 20.00
CA SER A 301 -6.02 18.22 20.88
C SER A 301 -6.41 18.65 22.29
N GLY A 302 -7.47 18.04 22.84
CA GLY A 302 -8.03 18.37 24.15
C GLY A 302 -7.14 18.01 25.34
N GLU A 303 -5.91 17.56 25.09
CA GLU A 303 -4.92 17.26 26.11
C GLU A 303 -3.66 18.09 25.84
N GLY A 304 -3.32 18.91 26.83
CA GLY A 304 -2.35 19.99 26.70
C GLY A 304 -0.95 19.50 26.37
N ALA A 305 -0.50 19.81 25.16
CA ALA A 305 0.89 20.10 24.85
C ALA A 305 0.95 21.03 23.63
N GLY A 306 1.07 22.33 23.89
CA GLY A 306 1.74 23.31 23.04
C GLY A 306 1.43 23.31 21.55
N GLY A 307 0.46 24.12 21.14
CA GLY A 307 0.37 24.56 19.76
C GLY A 307 1.67 25.26 19.33
N THR A 308 2.40 24.69 18.36
CA THR A 308 3.37 25.37 17.47
C THR A 308 3.95 24.48 16.36
N ALA A 309 3.26 23.42 15.93
CA ALA A 309 3.70 22.61 14.78
C ALA A 309 2.54 22.12 13.91
N ILE A 310 1.69 23.03 13.41
CA ILE A 310 0.86 22.71 12.22
C ILE A 310 1.81 22.75 11.02
N THR A 311 2.68 21.75 10.94
CA THR A 311 3.57 21.54 9.83
C THR A 311 2.79 20.74 8.81
N ASN A 312 2.73 21.24 7.58
CA ASN A 312 2.05 20.60 6.46
C ASN A 312 2.72 19.25 6.16
N VAL A 313 2.36 18.19 6.90
CA VAL A 313 3.02 16.88 6.84
C VAL A 313 2.95 16.27 5.44
N SER A 314 1.97 16.68 4.62
CA SER A 314 1.89 16.37 3.18
C SER A 314 3.17 16.77 2.41
N GLN A 315 3.92 17.78 2.88
CA GLN A 315 5.20 18.19 2.31
C GLN A 315 6.33 17.17 2.53
N ARG A 316 6.10 16.12 3.33
CA ARG A 316 7.03 14.99 3.46
C ARG A 316 6.83 13.95 2.34
N ILE A 317 5.67 13.95 1.67
CA ILE A 317 5.35 13.01 0.59
C ILE A 317 6.39 13.05 -0.55
N PRO A 318 6.84 14.22 -1.06
CA PRO A 318 7.86 14.27 -2.11
C PRO A 318 9.21 13.67 -1.68
N GLU A 319 9.64 13.91 -0.44
CA GLU A 319 10.88 13.35 0.12
C GLU A 319 10.80 11.81 0.21
N LEU A 320 9.65 11.30 0.68
CA LEU A 320 9.37 9.87 0.74
C LEU A 320 9.33 9.22 -0.64
N ARG A 321 8.71 9.88 -1.63
CA ARG A 321 8.70 9.42 -3.03
C ARG A 321 10.10 9.37 -3.63
N ALA A 322 10.92 10.38 -3.38
CA ALA A 322 12.31 10.39 -3.84
C ALA A 322 13.12 9.24 -3.23
N LEU A 323 12.90 8.94 -1.95
CA LEU A 323 13.51 7.78 -1.29
C LEU A 323 12.97 6.45 -1.87
N GLY A 324 11.67 6.34 -2.14
CA GLY A 324 11.05 5.19 -2.79
C GLY A 324 11.61 4.90 -4.17
N ALA A 325 11.84 5.94 -4.99
CA ALA A 325 12.49 5.79 -6.29
C ALA A 325 13.94 5.28 -6.16
N ARG A 326 14.69 5.76 -5.15
CA ARG A 326 16.04 5.23 -4.86
C ARG A 326 15.99 3.77 -4.41
N HIS A 327 15.04 3.41 -3.54
CA HIS A 327 14.82 2.03 -3.12
C HIS A 327 14.54 1.12 -4.32
N ALA A 328 13.67 1.56 -5.25
CA ALA A 328 13.35 0.80 -6.45
C ALA A 328 14.58 0.47 -7.31
N ASN A 329 15.54 1.39 -7.41
CA ASN A 329 16.82 1.14 -8.10
C ASN A 329 17.70 0.12 -7.35
N LEU A 330 17.66 0.13 -6.01
CA LEU A 330 18.44 -0.83 -5.20
C LEU A 330 17.89 -2.25 -5.30
N LEU A 331 16.63 -2.43 -5.69
CA LEU A 331 16.05 -3.74 -5.99
C LEU A 331 16.71 -4.42 -7.20
N ASP A 332 17.43 -3.70 -8.06
CA ASP A 332 18.19 -4.33 -9.17
C ASP A 332 19.26 -5.29 -8.65
N TRP A 333 19.81 -5.04 -7.45
CA TRP A 333 20.72 -5.99 -6.83
C TRP A 333 20.01 -7.31 -6.52
N PHE A 334 18.77 -7.28 -6.03
CA PHE A 334 17.97 -8.49 -5.83
C PHE A 334 17.71 -9.21 -7.15
N ARG A 335 17.28 -8.47 -8.18
CA ARG A 335 16.99 -9.04 -9.50
C ARG A 335 18.22 -9.70 -10.15
N ARG A 336 19.42 -9.18 -9.89
CA ARG A 336 20.68 -9.78 -10.39
C ARG A 336 21.17 -10.96 -9.56
N ASN A 337 20.80 -11.02 -8.27
CA ASN A 337 21.27 -12.03 -7.33
C ASN A 337 20.16 -13.00 -6.89
N TRP A 338 19.03 -13.04 -7.60
CA TRP A 338 17.84 -13.79 -7.19
C TRP A 338 18.13 -15.27 -6.93
N THR A 339 19.01 -15.89 -7.72
CA THR A 339 19.44 -17.28 -7.55
C THR A 339 20.15 -17.57 -6.23
N LYS A 340 20.77 -16.54 -5.62
CA LYS A 340 21.43 -16.64 -4.30
C LYS A 340 20.46 -16.35 -3.14
N LEU A 341 19.27 -15.82 -3.41
CA LEU A 341 18.35 -15.32 -2.41
C LEU A 341 17.15 -16.26 -2.21
N LYS A 342 16.95 -16.73 -0.98
CA LYS A 342 15.74 -17.44 -0.56
C LYS A 342 14.76 -16.44 0.02
N LEU A 343 13.98 -15.78 -0.85
CA LEU A 343 13.03 -14.74 -0.45
C LEU A 343 11.62 -15.32 -0.23
N PRO A 344 10.83 -14.76 0.71
CA PRO A 344 9.41 -15.05 0.78
C PRO A 344 8.70 -14.75 -0.55
N PRO A 345 7.81 -15.62 -1.05
CA PRO A 345 7.18 -15.44 -2.35
C PRO A 345 6.45 -14.10 -2.51
N LEU A 346 5.78 -13.65 -1.46
CA LEU A 346 5.05 -12.39 -1.46
C LEU A 346 5.99 -11.16 -1.47
N PHE A 347 7.15 -11.25 -0.82
CA PHE A 347 8.17 -10.20 -0.89
C PHE A 347 8.77 -10.10 -2.30
N ALA A 348 9.04 -11.24 -2.94
CA ALA A 348 9.51 -11.24 -4.32
C ALA A 348 8.45 -10.67 -5.28
N GLU A 349 7.17 -10.97 -5.05
CA GLU A 349 6.07 -10.51 -5.89
C GLU A 349 5.77 -9.01 -5.78
N ILE A 350 5.80 -8.45 -4.57
CA ILE A 350 5.54 -7.01 -4.37
C ILE A 350 6.63 -6.14 -5.01
N PHE A 351 7.84 -6.67 -5.19
CA PHE A 351 9.00 -5.96 -5.73
C PHE A 351 9.46 -6.43 -7.12
N ASP A 352 8.67 -7.30 -7.77
CA ASP A 352 8.98 -7.87 -9.09
C ASP A 352 10.41 -8.45 -9.15
N ILE A 353 10.73 -9.30 -8.16
CA ILE A 353 11.98 -10.07 -8.09
C ILE A 353 11.73 -11.45 -8.70
N PRO A 354 12.52 -11.87 -9.71
CA PRO A 354 12.39 -13.17 -10.35
C PRO A 354 12.47 -14.34 -9.35
N LYS A 355 11.64 -15.36 -9.56
CA LYS A 355 11.61 -16.61 -8.77
C LYS A 355 12.11 -17.80 -9.60
N CYS A 356 12.04 -17.72 -10.92
CA CYS A 356 12.63 -18.68 -11.87
C CYS A 356 13.19 -17.96 -13.12
N GLU A 357 13.89 -18.70 -13.98
CA GLU A 357 14.44 -18.15 -15.24
C GLU A 357 13.35 -17.66 -16.20
N GLU A 358 12.13 -18.20 -16.11
CA GLU A 358 10.99 -17.83 -16.94
C GLU A 358 10.45 -16.43 -16.60
N ASP A 359 10.70 -15.93 -15.37
CA ASP A 359 10.29 -14.59 -14.91
C ASP A 359 11.20 -13.46 -15.44
N LEU A 360 12.26 -13.79 -16.21
CA LEU A 360 13.20 -12.82 -16.78
C LEU A 360 12.76 -12.23 -18.14
N GLN A 361 11.67 -12.77 -18.72
CA GLN A 361 11.09 -12.35 -20.01
C GLN A 361 10.03 -11.28 -19.79
#